data_AF-A0A5J4NIW9-F1
#
_entry.id   AF-A0A5J4NIW9-F1
#
_cell.length_a   1.000
_cell.length_b   1.000
_cell.length_c   1.000
_cell.angle_alpha   90.00
_cell.angle_beta   90.00
_cell.angle_gamma   90.00
#
_symmetry.space_group_name_H-M   'P 1'
#
loop_
_entity.id
_entity.type
_entity.pdbx_description
1 polymer ?
#
loop_
_entity_poly.entity_id
_entity_poly.type
_entity_poly.pdbx_seq_one_letter_code
_entity_poly.pdbx_strand_id
1 'polypeptide(L)'
;MNRIFGSGKAKQAPNLTDVAINIDERNESVEKKIAKLDAELANVTKQMRTMRDGPAKNALKQKALRLLKQKKVYANQSEQLANQSFNVSQTDFAVRSLQDTKTTVDAMKVGSKQMKKEMKKINIDQIF
;
A
#
# COMPACT_ATOMS: atom_id res chain seq x y z
N MET A 1 -25.15 23.15 27.80
CA MET A 1 -25.31 21.83 28.46
C MET A 1 -24.07 20.99 28.20
N ASN A 2 -23.51 20.46 29.28
CA ASN A 2 -22.19 19.87 29.42
C ASN A 2 -22.01 18.55 28.66
N ARG A 3 -20.94 18.42 27.88
CA ARG A 3 -20.35 17.11 27.49
C ARG A 3 -19.06 16.90 28.30
N ILE A 4 -19.23 16.64 29.60
CA ILE A 4 -18.16 16.27 30.55
C ILE A 4 -18.07 14.75 30.64
N PHE A 5 -17.93 14.06 29.51
CA PHE A 5 -17.47 12.67 29.48
C PHE A 5 -16.75 12.46 28.15
N GLY A 6 -15.43 12.27 28.25
CA GLY A 6 -14.44 12.08 27.19
C GLY A 6 -14.98 12.01 25.76
N SER A 7 -14.92 13.13 25.04
CA SER A 7 -14.74 13.06 23.60
C SER A 7 -13.36 12.47 23.36
N GLY A 8 -13.26 11.15 23.22
CA GLY A 8 -12.07 10.52 22.66
C GLY A 8 -11.73 11.29 21.39
N LYS A 9 -10.46 11.71 21.25
CA LYS A 9 -9.98 12.45 20.07
C LYS A 9 -10.59 11.81 18.84
N ALA A 10 -11.22 12.61 17.97
CA ALA A 10 -11.81 12.10 16.74
C ALA A 10 -10.80 11.15 16.09
N LYS A 11 -11.17 9.86 15.93
CA LYS A 11 -10.30 8.89 15.25
C LYS A 11 -9.95 9.53 13.92
N GLN A 12 -8.68 9.88 13.77
CA GLN A 12 -8.18 10.46 12.55
C GLN A 12 -8.60 9.53 11.43
N ALA A 13 -9.32 10.06 10.43
CA ALA A 13 -9.76 9.25 9.31
C ALA A 13 -8.53 8.54 8.74
N PRO A 14 -8.59 7.24 8.43
CA PRO A 14 -7.45 6.51 7.90
C PRO A 14 -6.89 7.29 6.70
N ASN A 15 -5.64 7.74 6.79
CA ASN A 15 -4.99 8.39 5.66
C ASN A 15 -4.36 7.27 4.79
N LEU A 16 -4.35 7.46 3.46
CA LEU A 16 -3.88 6.43 2.53
C LEU A 16 -2.39 6.12 2.71
N THR A 17 -1.61 7.08 3.21
CA THR A 17 -0.18 6.93 3.49
C THR A 17 0.09 5.95 4.63
N ASP A 18 -0.63 6.07 5.74
CA ASP A 18 -0.54 5.18 6.90
C ASP A 18 -0.98 3.77 6.51
N VAL A 19 -2.03 3.65 5.67
CA VAL A 19 -2.48 2.36 5.16
C VAL A 19 -1.39 1.71 4.29
N ALA A 20 -0.74 2.47 3.40
CA ALA A 20 0.36 1.97 2.58
C ALA A 20 1.53 1.48 3.45
N ILE A 21 1.98 2.29 4.42
CA ILE A 21 3.06 1.93 5.36
C ILE A 21 2.74 0.62 6.09
N ASN A 22 1.51 0.50 6.61
CA ASN A 22 1.09 -0.72 7.31
C ASN A 22 1.06 -1.96 6.40
N ILE A 23 0.70 -1.80 5.12
CA ILE A 23 0.72 -2.91 4.16
C ILE A 23 2.18 -3.33 3.88
N ASP A 24 3.07 -2.36 3.70
CA ASP A 24 4.49 -2.62 3.43
C ASP A 24 5.18 -3.34 4.60
N GLU A 25 4.97 -2.88 5.84
CA GLU A 25 5.49 -3.54 7.05
C GLU A 25 5.00 -4.99 7.18
N ARG A 26 3.72 -5.23 6.87
CA ARG A 26 3.13 -6.58 6.87
C ARG A 26 3.73 -7.43 5.76
N ASN A 27 3.96 -6.88 4.57
CA ASN A 27 4.56 -7.61 3.47
C ASN A 27 6.02 -7.99 3.81
N GLU A 28 6.80 -7.06 4.37
CA GLU A 28 8.17 -7.32 4.80
C GLU A 28 8.24 -8.47 5.85
N SER A 29 7.28 -8.48 6.79
CA SER A 29 7.17 -9.57 7.77
C SER A 29 6.88 -10.93 7.12
N VAL A 30 6.01 -10.96 6.10
CA VAL A 30 5.70 -12.18 5.34
C VAL A 30 6.92 -12.64 4.53
N GLU A 31 7.61 -11.72 3.85
CA GLU A 31 8.83 -12.02 3.09
C GLU A 31 9.94 -12.59 3.96
N LYS A 32 10.15 -12.02 5.17
CA LYS A 32 11.09 -12.58 6.16
C LYS A 32 10.74 -14.01 6.56
N LYS A 33 9.45 -14.37 6.66
CA LYS A 33 9.02 -15.75 6.94
C LYS A 33 9.27 -16.68 5.76
N ILE A 34 8.99 -16.22 4.54
CA ILE A 34 9.27 -16.97 3.31
C ILE A 34 10.77 -17.27 3.19
N ALA A 35 11.63 -16.26 3.41
CA ALA A 35 13.08 -16.42 3.35
C ALA A 35 13.61 -17.45 4.35
N LYS A 36 13.07 -17.47 5.57
CA LYS A 36 13.41 -18.50 6.59
C LYS A 36 13.00 -19.91 6.13
N LEU A 37 11.79 -20.06 5.58
CA LEU A 37 11.32 -21.34 5.04
C LEU A 37 12.17 -21.81 3.86
N ASP A 38 12.62 -20.89 3.01
CA ASP A 38 13.49 -21.20 1.88
C ASP A 38 14.89 -21.66 2.31
N ALA A 39 15.47 -20.99 3.30
CA ALA A 39 16.74 -21.44 3.88
C ALA A 39 16.62 -22.85 4.48
N GLU A 40 15.51 -23.15 5.18
CA GLU A 40 15.29 -24.48 5.73
C GLU A 40 15.05 -25.53 4.64
N LEU A 41 14.26 -25.21 3.61
CA LEU A 41 14.04 -26.07 2.44
C LEU A 41 15.34 -26.38 1.71
N ALA A 42 16.21 -25.40 1.53
CA ALA A 42 17.52 -25.59 0.90
C ALA A 42 18.38 -26.58 1.70
N ASN A 43 18.40 -26.43 3.03
CA ASN A 43 19.11 -27.33 3.92
C ASN A 43 18.57 -28.77 3.87
N VAL A 44 17.25 -28.95 3.99
CA VAL A 44 16.60 -30.26 3.91
C VAL A 44 16.84 -30.91 2.54
N THR A 45 16.78 -30.13 1.46
CA THR A 45 17.05 -30.61 0.10
C THR A 45 18.50 -31.07 -0.05
N LYS A 46 19.47 -30.29 0.47
CA LYS A 46 20.90 -30.65 0.46
C LYS A 46 21.15 -31.96 1.21
N GLN A 47 20.55 -32.12 2.40
CA GLN A 47 20.66 -33.36 3.18
C GLN A 47 20.07 -34.56 2.45
N MET A 48 18.88 -34.42 1.84
CA MET A 48 18.26 -35.51 1.07
C MET A 48 19.10 -35.98 -0.11
N ARG A 49 19.84 -35.06 -0.78
CA ARG A 49 20.68 -35.40 -1.95
C ARG A 49 21.82 -36.35 -1.60
N THR A 50 22.36 -36.25 -0.39
CA THR A 50 23.48 -37.09 0.05
C THR A 50 23.02 -38.39 0.73
N MET A 51 21.71 -38.61 0.87
CA MET A 51 21.14 -39.77 1.56
C MET A 51 20.70 -40.86 0.57
N ARG A 52 20.98 -42.11 0.95
CA ARG A 52 20.38 -43.29 0.33
C ARG A 52 18.87 -43.32 0.61
N ASP A 53 18.13 -43.98 -0.26
CA ASP A 53 16.71 -44.17 -0.06
C ASP A 53 16.45 -45.05 1.17
N GLY A 54 15.50 -44.63 2.00
CA GLY A 54 15.21 -45.29 3.26
C GLY A 54 14.36 -44.43 4.21
N PRO A 55 14.05 -44.94 5.41
CA PRO A 55 13.16 -44.29 6.37
C PRO A 55 13.59 -42.86 6.73
N ALA A 56 14.90 -42.62 6.91
CA ALA A 56 15.43 -41.30 7.26
C ALA A 56 15.23 -40.26 6.13
N LYS A 57 15.46 -40.66 4.86
CA LYS A 57 15.20 -39.78 3.71
C LYS A 57 13.71 -39.52 3.51
N ASN A 58 12.86 -40.51 3.78
CA ASN A 58 11.41 -40.33 3.75
C ASN A 58 10.92 -39.35 4.82
N ALA A 59 11.49 -39.36 6.02
CA ALA A 59 11.20 -38.37 7.05
C ALA A 59 11.54 -36.94 6.59
N LEU A 60 12.69 -36.75 5.95
CA LEU A 60 13.07 -35.47 5.36
C LEU A 60 12.16 -35.03 4.21
N LYS A 61 11.69 -35.96 3.36
CA LYS A 61 10.68 -35.66 2.32
C LYS A 61 9.38 -35.15 2.95
N GLN A 62 8.90 -35.79 4.02
CA GLN A 62 7.71 -35.33 4.74
C GLN A 62 7.93 -33.95 5.39
N LYS A 63 9.11 -33.70 5.95
CA LYS A 63 9.50 -32.38 6.45
C LYS A 63 9.48 -31.33 5.34
N ALA A 64 10.11 -31.60 4.20
CA ALA A 64 10.12 -30.71 3.05
C ALA A 64 8.70 -30.40 2.54
N LEU A 65 7.82 -31.40 2.47
CA LEU A 65 6.41 -31.20 2.10
C LEU A 65 5.68 -30.26 3.05
N ARG A 66 5.93 -30.35 4.37
CA ARG A 66 5.34 -29.44 5.35
C ARG A 66 5.85 -28.01 5.16
N LEU A 67 7.15 -27.83 4.95
CA LEU A 67 7.76 -26.53 4.70
C LEU A 67 7.24 -25.89 3.41
N LEU A 68 7.10 -26.68 2.33
CA LEU A 68 6.51 -26.21 1.06
C LEU A 68 5.06 -25.75 1.23
N LYS A 69 4.25 -26.49 2.00
CA LYS A 69 2.86 -26.09 2.30
C LYS A 69 2.82 -24.76 3.06
N GLN A 70 3.67 -24.58 4.08
CA GLN A 70 3.76 -23.32 4.81
C GLN A 70 4.21 -22.17 3.90
N LYS A 71 5.24 -22.41 3.06
CA LYS A 71 5.71 -21.41 2.11
C LYS A 71 4.59 -20.97 1.15
N LYS A 72 3.81 -21.92 0.61
CA LYS A 72 2.68 -21.62 -0.27
C LYS A 72 1.66 -20.70 0.39
N VAL A 73 1.33 -20.94 1.66
CA VAL A 73 0.39 -20.08 2.40
C VAL A 73 0.93 -18.65 2.53
N TYR A 74 2.20 -18.48 2.91
CA TYR A 74 2.79 -17.16 3.01
C TYR A 74 2.97 -16.47 1.64
N ALA A 75 3.30 -17.21 0.59
CA ALA A 75 3.37 -16.66 -0.76
C ALA A 75 2.01 -16.10 -1.22
N ASN A 76 0.93 -16.85 -1.00
CA ASN A 76 -0.42 -16.37 -1.27
C ASN A 76 -0.77 -15.12 -0.43
N GLN A 77 -0.31 -15.07 0.83
CA GLN A 77 -0.53 -13.90 1.68
C GLN A 77 0.23 -12.67 1.15
N SER A 78 1.46 -12.84 0.68
CA SER A 78 2.25 -11.76 0.08
C SER A 78 1.60 -11.23 -1.20
N GLU A 79 1.08 -12.13 -2.06
CA GLU A 79 0.34 -11.73 -3.26
C GLU A 79 -0.92 -10.90 -2.92
N GLN A 80 -1.67 -11.30 -1.89
CA GLN A 80 -2.82 -10.53 -1.42
C GLN A 80 -2.42 -9.13 -0.91
N LEU A 81 -1.31 -9.02 -0.19
CA LEU A 81 -0.78 -7.73 0.29
C LEU A 81 -0.29 -6.86 -0.87
N ALA A 82 0.36 -7.44 -1.87
CA ALA A 82 0.78 -6.74 -3.07
C ALA A 82 -0.43 -6.14 -3.83
N ASN A 83 -1.51 -6.92 -3.97
CA ASN A 83 -2.76 -6.44 -4.56
C ASN A 83 -3.40 -5.30 -3.75
N GLN A 84 -3.35 -5.37 -2.42
CA GLN A 84 -3.82 -4.28 -1.55
C GLN A 84 -2.96 -3.02 -1.72
N SER A 85 -1.63 -3.16 -1.75
CA SER A 85 -0.69 -2.05 -1.96
C SER A 85 -0.94 -1.36 -3.31
N PHE A 86 -1.17 -2.15 -4.37
CA PHE A 86 -1.51 -1.62 -5.69
C PHE A 86 -2.81 -0.81 -5.66
N ASN A 87 -3.87 -1.34 -5.05
CA ASN A 87 -5.15 -0.64 -4.96
C ASN A 87 -5.03 0.68 -4.16
N VAL A 88 -4.24 0.68 -3.08
CA VAL A 88 -3.96 1.89 -2.30
C VAL A 88 -3.20 2.91 -3.13
N SER A 89 -2.17 2.49 -3.86
CA SER A 89 -1.38 3.37 -4.74
C SER A 89 -2.24 4.00 -5.84
N GLN A 90 -3.13 3.21 -6.47
CA GLN A 90 -4.07 3.72 -7.47
C GLN A 90 -5.03 4.76 -6.87
N THR A 91 -5.52 4.50 -5.65
CA THR A 91 -6.41 5.44 -4.95
C THR A 91 -5.68 6.71 -4.56
N ASP A 92 -4.45 6.61 -4.05
CA ASP A 92 -3.62 7.75 -3.69
C ASP A 92 -3.31 8.62 -4.92
N PHE A 93 -3.00 8.02 -6.06
CA PHE A 93 -2.85 8.73 -7.33
C PHE A 93 -4.12 9.50 -7.73
N ALA A 94 -5.29 8.85 -7.66
CA ALA A 94 -6.56 9.50 -7.97
C ALA A 94 -6.84 10.67 -7.03
N VAL A 95 -6.57 10.51 -5.73
CA VAL A 95 -6.74 11.58 -4.73
C VAL A 95 -5.82 12.76 -5.05
N ARG A 96 -4.55 12.52 -5.38
CA ARG A 96 -3.61 13.58 -5.78
C ARG A 96 -4.07 14.32 -7.03
N SER A 97 -4.52 13.59 -8.06
CA SER A 97 -5.07 14.19 -9.28
C SER A 97 -6.30 15.06 -9.02
N LEU A 98 -7.19 14.65 -8.12
CA LEU A 98 -8.34 15.45 -7.69
C LEU A 98 -7.91 16.70 -6.92
N GLN A 99 -6.89 16.58 -6.06
CA GLN A 99 -6.32 17.71 -5.31
C GLN A 99 -5.69 18.74 -6.25
N ASP A 100 -4.96 18.29 -7.28
CA ASP A 100 -4.36 19.15 -8.31
C ASP A 100 -5.46 19.86 -9.11
N THR A 101 -6.47 19.11 -9.56
CA THR A 101 -7.62 19.67 -10.28
C THR A 101 -8.33 20.74 -9.46
N LYS A 102 -8.56 20.49 -8.17
CA LYS A 102 -9.15 21.47 -7.26
C LYS A 102 -8.30 22.73 -7.19
N THR A 103 -6.98 22.58 -7.05
CA THR A 103 -6.03 23.69 -6.99
C THR A 103 -6.07 24.53 -8.28
N THR A 104 -6.09 23.88 -9.45
CA THR A 104 -6.24 24.56 -10.75
C THR A 104 -7.56 25.32 -10.83
N VAL A 105 -8.68 24.70 -10.43
CA VAL A 105 -10.00 25.35 -10.43
C VAL A 105 -10.01 26.56 -9.50
N ASP A 106 -9.40 26.47 -8.33
CA ASP A 106 -9.32 27.58 -7.40
C ASP A 106 -8.45 28.72 -7.93
N ALA A 107 -7.33 28.41 -8.61
CA ALA A 107 -6.52 29.39 -9.32
C ALA A 107 -7.31 30.09 -10.46
N MET A 108 -8.08 29.33 -11.24
CA MET A 108 -8.93 29.88 -12.30
C MET A 108 -10.02 30.80 -11.75
N LYS A 109 -10.64 30.46 -10.60
CA LYS A 109 -11.61 31.34 -9.93
C LYS A 109 -10.99 32.67 -9.53
N VAL A 110 -9.77 32.64 -8.99
CA VAL A 110 -9.03 33.86 -8.63
C VAL A 110 -8.72 34.69 -9.89
N GLY A 111 -8.17 34.07 -10.92
CA GLY A 111 -7.86 34.74 -12.19
C GLY A 111 -9.10 35.35 -12.86
N SER A 112 -10.22 34.62 -12.89
CA SER A 112 -11.49 35.11 -13.44
C SER A 112 -12.03 36.34 -12.69
N LYS A 113 -11.94 36.35 -11.35
CA LYS A 113 -12.31 37.52 -10.54
C LYS A 113 -11.44 38.73 -10.86
N GLN A 114 -10.12 38.52 -10.99
CA GLN A 114 -9.19 39.59 -11.34
C GLN A 114 -9.45 40.14 -12.74
N MET A 115 -9.65 39.26 -13.73
CA MET A 115 -10.00 39.66 -15.10
C MET A 115 -11.27 40.51 -15.15
N LYS A 116 -12.33 40.11 -14.44
CA LYS A 116 -13.57 40.89 -14.34
C LYS A 116 -13.34 42.27 -13.72
N LYS A 117 -12.41 42.39 -12.76
CA LYS A 117 -12.05 43.68 -12.15
C LYS A 117 -11.30 44.58 -13.13
N GLU A 118 -10.36 44.04 -13.90
CA GLU A 118 -9.60 44.81 -14.89
C GLU A 118 -10.46 45.20 -16.09
N MET A 119 -11.35 44.33 -16.58
CA MET A 119 -12.29 44.67 -17.66
C MET A 119 -13.17 45.88 -17.34
N LYS A 120 -13.58 46.05 -16.07
CA LYS A 120 -14.35 47.23 -15.64
C LYS A 120 -13.57 48.54 -15.71
N LYS A 121 -12.23 48.50 -15.77
CA LYS A 121 -11.39 49.69 -15.91
C LYS A 121 -11.16 50.09 -17.36
N ILE A 122 -11.48 49.21 -18.31
CA ILE A 122 -11.37 49.51 -19.74
C ILE A 122 -12.50 50.47 -20.09
N ASN A 123 -12.15 51.71 -20.41
CA ASN A 123 -13.11 52.72 -20.80
C ASN A 123 -13.37 52.61 -22.30
N ILE A 124 -14.56 52.14 -22.68
CA ILE A 124 -14.92 51.88 -24.08
C ILE A 124 -14.89 53.19 -24.90
N ASP A 125 -15.21 54.32 -24.27
CA ASP A 125 -15.19 55.67 -24.87
C ASP A 125 -13.78 56.17 -25.27
N GLN A 126 -12.71 55.45 -24.88
CA GLN A 126 -11.33 55.75 -25.30
C GLN A 126 -10.84 54.84 -26.42
N ILE A 127 -11.61 53.81 -26.78
CA ILE A 127 -11.25 52.81 -27.79
C ILE A 127 -11.94 53.09 -29.13
N PHE A 128 -13.10 53.76 -29.12
CA PHE A 128 -13.85 54.21 -30.30
C PHE A 128 -13.91 55.74 -30.34
#